data_AF-A0A5C7V6R0-F1
#
_entry.id   AF-A0A5C7V6R0-F1
#
_cell.length_a   1.000
_cell.length_b   1.000
_cell.length_c   1.000
_cell.angle_alpha   90.00
_cell.angle_beta   90.00
_cell.angle_gamma   90.00
#
_symmetry.space_group_name_H-M   'P 1'
#
loop_
_entity.id
_entity.type
_entity.pdbx_description
1 polymer ?
#
loop_
_entity_poly.entity_id
_entity_poly.type
_entity_poly.pdbx_seq_one_letter_code
_entity_poly.pdbx_strand_id
1 'polypeptide(L)'
;MTDIVERPYMTEPWFAMLKAAVAASDQSAAARALGVSPASVNQVVRGKGNYGNGKASTAGIAQRVLDTFGQWACPFLSDGGAERCISAAQCRDYAHRDAPTSSPRDLAHWRSCQTCPNKKRSAPPVHRPVVPRKASEHNPGDVS
;
A
#
# COMPACT_ATOMS: atom_id res chain seq x y z
N MET A 1 27.96 -8.69 -3.59
CA MET A 1 26.63 -9.35 -3.65
C MET A 1 25.90 -8.99 -2.36
N THR A 2 24.74 -8.34 -2.40
CA THR A 2 24.03 -8.01 -1.15
C THR A 2 23.27 -9.26 -0.70
N ASP A 3 23.70 -9.91 0.36
CA ASP A 3 22.94 -11.03 0.93
C ASP A 3 21.54 -10.55 1.35
N ILE A 4 20.54 -11.14 0.71
CA ILE A 4 19.14 -11.02 1.10
C ILE A 4 18.96 -12.05 2.21
N VAL A 5 18.70 -11.58 3.43
CA VAL A 5 18.38 -12.49 4.53
C VAL A 5 16.91 -12.80 4.44
N GLU A 6 16.59 -14.05 4.10
CA GLU A 6 15.21 -14.52 4.03
C GLU A 6 14.55 -14.45 5.41
N ARG A 7 13.31 -13.94 5.46
CA ARG A 7 12.53 -13.78 6.70
C ARG A 7 11.23 -14.54 6.59
N PRO A 8 10.66 -15.05 7.70
CA PRO A 8 9.41 -15.82 7.67
C PRO A 8 8.27 -15.14 6.90
N TYR A 9 8.15 -13.81 6.99
CA TYR A 9 7.10 -13.07 6.29
C TYR A 9 7.26 -13.03 4.76
N MET A 10 8.43 -13.38 4.22
CA MET A 10 8.69 -13.30 2.78
C MET A 10 7.96 -14.39 1.98
N THR A 11 7.45 -15.41 2.66
CA THR A 11 6.59 -16.46 2.08
C THR A 11 5.11 -16.11 2.16
N GLU A 12 4.73 -15.03 2.86
CA GLU A 12 3.33 -14.64 2.99
C GLU A 12 2.80 -14.05 1.66
N PRO A 13 1.51 -14.27 1.33
CA PRO A 13 0.92 -13.82 0.06
C PRO A 13 1.05 -12.31 -0.18
N TRP A 14 0.93 -11.49 0.87
CA TRP A 14 1.07 -10.04 0.75
C TRP A 14 2.49 -9.64 0.31
N PHE A 15 3.53 -10.38 0.70
CA PHE A 15 4.89 -10.07 0.30
C PHE A 15 5.11 -10.29 -1.20
N ALA A 16 4.48 -11.33 -1.77
CA ALA A 16 4.46 -11.54 -3.21
C ALA A 16 3.78 -10.39 -3.95
N MET A 17 2.66 -9.87 -3.44
CA MET A 17 1.99 -8.68 -4.00
C MET A 17 2.91 -7.45 -3.95
N LEU A 18 3.62 -7.25 -2.83
CA LEU A 18 4.59 -6.16 -2.70
C LEU A 18 5.72 -6.28 -3.73
N LYS A 19 6.30 -7.48 -3.90
CA LYS A 19 7.34 -7.72 -4.91
C LYS A 19 6.82 -7.46 -6.32
N ALA A 20 5.61 -7.90 -6.64
CA ALA A 20 4.99 -7.65 -7.94
C ALA A 20 4.79 -6.15 -8.19
N ALA A 21 4.31 -5.40 -7.20
CA ALA A 21 4.14 -3.95 -7.31
C ALA A 21 5.48 -3.21 -7.52
N VAL A 22 6.54 -3.63 -6.81
CA VAL A 22 7.90 -3.09 -6.99
C VAL A 22 8.44 -3.42 -8.38
N ALA A 23 8.22 -4.64 -8.88
CA ALA A 23 8.69 -5.06 -10.19
C ALA A 23 7.95 -4.36 -11.35
N ALA A 24 6.66 -4.08 -11.18
CA ALA A 24 5.85 -3.35 -12.16
C ALA A 24 6.14 -1.84 -12.20
N SER A 25 6.84 -1.31 -11.20
CA SER A 25 7.18 0.11 -11.09
C SER A 25 8.58 0.28 -10.50
N ASP A 26 8.68 0.81 -9.28
CA ASP A 26 9.89 0.88 -8.48
C ASP A 26 9.55 0.91 -6.98
N GLN A 27 10.56 0.78 -6.11
CA GLN A 27 10.35 0.78 -4.66
C GLN A 27 9.76 2.08 -4.11
N SER A 28 10.10 3.22 -4.70
CA SER A 28 9.60 4.53 -4.29
C SER A 28 8.14 4.71 -4.70
N ALA A 29 7.77 4.27 -5.90
CA ALA A 29 6.39 4.26 -6.38
C ALA A 29 5.50 3.35 -5.51
N ALA A 30 5.95 2.12 -5.22
CA ALA A 30 5.26 1.22 -4.32
C ALA A 30 5.12 1.82 -2.91
N ALA A 31 6.16 2.46 -2.37
CA ALA A 31 6.12 3.11 -1.07
C ALA A 31 5.11 4.27 -1.02
N ARG A 32 5.04 5.10 -2.08
CA ARG A 32 4.04 6.17 -2.21
C ARG A 32 2.62 5.61 -2.22
N ALA A 33 2.38 4.55 -3.00
CA ALA A 33 1.07 3.89 -3.06
C ALA A 33 0.64 3.30 -1.71
N LEU A 34 1.60 2.83 -0.90
CA LEU A 34 1.35 2.32 0.45
C LEU A 34 1.28 3.42 1.53
N GLY A 35 1.67 4.66 1.23
CA GLY A 35 1.77 5.74 2.21
C GLY A 35 2.84 5.49 3.29
N VAL A 36 3.94 4.82 2.93
CA VAL A 36 5.08 4.53 3.84
C VAL A 36 6.38 5.06 3.26
N SER A 37 7.45 5.07 4.08
CA SER A 37 8.76 5.53 3.59
C SER A 37 9.37 4.50 2.61
N PRO A 38 10.08 4.93 1.55
CA PRO A 38 10.84 4.03 0.68
C PRO A 38 11.87 3.20 1.45
N ALA A 39 12.46 3.76 2.51
CA ALA A 39 13.37 3.06 3.39
C ALA A 39 12.70 1.87 4.11
N SER A 40 11.44 2.01 4.54
CA SER A 40 10.66 0.92 5.14
C SER A 40 10.43 -0.21 4.14
N VAL A 41 10.03 0.11 2.90
CA VAL A 41 9.84 -0.89 1.84
C VAL A 41 11.15 -1.59 1.52
N ASN A 42 12.26 -0.86 1.37
CA ASN A 42 13.57 -1.44 1.11
C ASN A 42 14.03 -2.37 2.25
N GLN A 43 13.82 -1.99 3.52
CA GLN A 43 14.16 -2.85 4.67
C GLN A 43 13.36 -4.16 4.67
N VAL A 44 12.06 -4.10 4.37
CA VAL A 44 11.20 -5.28 4.26
C VAL A 44 11.61 -6.16 3.08
N VAL A 45 11.76 -5.59 1.89
CA VAL A 45 12.12 -6.34 0.68
C VAL A 45 13.50 -7.00 0.82
N ARG A 46 14.47 -6.34 1.46
CA ARG A 46 15.83 -6.89 1.66
C ARG A 46 15.99 -7.72 2.93
N GLY A 47 14.98 -7.80 3.81
CA GLY A 47 15.09 -8.48 5.10
C GLY A 47 16.11 -7.85 6.05
N LYS A 48 16.26 -6.52 6.00
CA LYS A 48 17.26 -5.73 6.74
C LYS A 48 16.64 -4.77 7.76
N GLY A 49 17.49 -4.10 8.52
CA GLY A 49 17.08 -3.09 9.50
C GLY A 49 16.18 -3.64 10.59
N ASN A 50 15.21 -2.84 11.05
CA ASN A 50 14.33 -3.22 12.15
C ASN A 50 13.35 -4.35 11.79
N TYR A 51 13.00 -4.49 10.50
CA TYR A 51 12.17 -5.61 10.04
C TYR A 51 12.95 -6.90 9.91
N GLY A 52 14.23 -6.81 9.54
CA GLY A 52 15.13 -7.96 9.48
C GLY A 52 15.49 -8.50 10.86
N ASN A 53 15.83 -7.63 11.80
CA ASN A 53 16.25 -8.05 13.15
C ASN A 53 15.06 -8.35 14.11
N GLY A 54 13.82 -8.37 13.61
CA GLY A 54 12.62 -8.64 14.40
C GLY A 54 12.19 -7.53 15.37
N LYS A 55 12.84 -6.36 15.36
CA LYS A 55 12.49 -5.23 16.25
C LYS A 55 11.28 -4.42 15.76
N ALA A 56 10.83 -4.61 14.53
CA ALA A 56 9.63 -3.99 13.98
C ALA A 56 8.70 -5.03 13.36
N SER A 57 7.39 -4.87 13.60
CA SER A 57 6.35 -5.74 13.05
C SER A 57 6.02 -5.39 11.60
N THR A 58 5.90 -6.41 10.74
CA THR A 58 5.44 -6.28 9.36
C THR A 58 3.93 -6.17 9.22
N ALA A 59 3.14 -6.40 10.29
CA ALA A 59 1.69 -6.44 10.23
C ALA A 59 1.07 -5.16 9.63
N GLY A 60 1.61 -3.99 9.99
CA GLY A 60 1.14 -2.71 9.44
C GLY A 60 1.48 -2.50 7.96
N ILE A 61 2.55 -3.12 7.46
CA ILE A 61 2.89 -3.11 6.03
C ILE A 61 2.04 -4.12 5.28
N ALA A 62 1.85 -5.32 5.83
CA ALA A 62 0.99 -6.35 5.28
C ALA A 62 -0.44 -5.83 5.05
N GLN A 63 -1.04 -5.20 6.07
CA GLN A 63 -2.38 -4.60 5.95
C GLN A 63 -2.44 -3.56 4.83
N ARG A 64 -1.49 -2.61 4.78
CA ARG A 64 -1.43 -1.60 3.71
C ARG A 64 -1.29 -2.23 2.32
N VAL A 65 -0.51 -3.29 2.19
CA VAL A 65 -0.36 -4.02 0.92
C VAL A 65 -1.67 -4.67 0.50
N LEU A 66 -2.34 -5.35 1.42
CA LEU A 66 -3.65 -5.96 1.16
C LEU A 66 -4.72 -4.91 0.82
N ASP A 67 -4.68 -3.74 1.44
CA ASP A 67 -5.62 -2.63 1.23
C ASP A 67 -5.33 -1.88 -0.07
N THR A 68 -4.08 -1.88 -0.55
CA THR A 68 -3.66 -1.11 -1.72
C THR A 68 -3.62 -1.93 -3.00
N PHE A 69 -3.18 -3.18 -2.92
CA PHE A 69 -2.94 -4.06 -4.06
C PHE A 69 -3.79 -5.33 -4.04
N GLY A 70 -4.55 -5.56 -2.97
CA GLY A 70 -5.45 -6.70 -2.87
C GLY A 70 -6.66 -6.61 -3.80
N GLN A 71 -7.48 -7.65 -3.75
CA GLN A 71 -8.76 -7.75 -4.44
C GLN A 71 -9.84 -8.11 -3.44
N TRP A 72 -11.07 -7.65 -3.68
CA TRP A 72 -12.23 -7.99 -2.86
C TRP A 72 -13.52 -7.94 -3.66
N ALA A 73 -14.55 -8.61 -3.17
CA ALA A 73 -15.87 -8.58 -3.75
C ALA A 73 -16.49 -7.18 -3.63
N CYS A 74 -17.07 -6.69 -4.74
CA CYS A 74 -17.87 -5.48 -4.77
C CYS A 74 -19.33 -5.86 -4.57
N PRO A 75 -20.02 -5.33 -3.54
CA PRO A 75 -21.43 -5.67 -3.29
C PRO A 75 -22.39 -5.06 -4.32
N PHE A 76 -21.93 -4.09 -5.12
CA PHE A 76 -22.77 -3.41 -6.12
C PHE A 76 -22.53 -3.92 -7.54
N LEU A 77 -21.28 -4.21 -7.90
CA LEU A 77 -20.96 -4.75 -9.20
C LEU A 77 -21.19 -6.25 -9.17
N SER A 78 -22.13 -6.73 -9.99
CA SER A 78 -22.37 -8.15 -10.18
C SER A 78 -22.12 -8.58 -11.61
N ASP A 79 -21.74 -9.84 -11.78
CA ASP A 79 -21.64 -10.52 -13.06
C ASP A 79 -22.50 -11.79 -12.99
N GLY A 80 -23.54 -11.89 -13.81
CA GLY A 80 -24.48 -13.01 -13.77
C GLY A 80 -25.20 -13.23 -12.43
N GLY A 81 -25.29 -12.20 -11.58
CA GLY A 81 -25.92 -12.28 -10.25
C GLY A 81 -24.96 -12.60 -9.09
N ALA A 82 -23.69 -12.86 -9.35
CA ALA A 82 -22.66 -13.00 -8.32
C ALA A 82 -21.88 -11.68 -8.11
N GLU A 83 -21.43 -11.40 -6.89
CA GLU A 83 -20.56 -10.25 -6.62
C GLU A 83 -19.26 -10.34 -7.41
N ARG A 84 -18.89 -9.23 -8.06
CA ARG A 84 -17.67 -9.15 -8.85
C ARG A 84 -16.48 -8.81 -7.96
N CYS A 85 -15.45 -9.64 -7.99
CA CYS A 85 -14.14 -9.29 -7.43
C CYS A 85 -13.48 -8.17 -8.25
N ILE A 86 -13.12 -7.07 -7.59
CA ILE A 86 -12.39 -5.95 -8.18
C ILE A 86 -11.11 -5.68 -7.38
N SER A 87 -10.12 -5.08 -8.03
CA SER A 87 -8.91 -4.66 -7.33
C SER A 87 -9.17 -3.49 -6.38
N ALA A 88 -8.32 -3.35 -5.38
CA ALA A 88 -8.30 -2.21 -4.49
C ALA A 88 -8.19 -0.88 -5.24
N ALA A 89 -7.42 -0.85 -6.33
CA ALA A 89 -7.29 0.32 -7.21
C ALA A 89 -8.62 0.64 -7.90
N GLN A 90 -9.28 -0.34 -8.53
CA GLN A 90 -10.60 -0.14 -9.15
C GLN A 90 -11.64 0.31 -8.12
N CYS A 91 -11.64 -0.30 -6.93
CA CYS A 91 -12.54 0.10 -5.86
C CYS A 91 -12.30 1.55 -5.42
N ARG A 92 -11.04 1.99 -5.37
CA ARG A 92 -10.66 3.37 -5.06
C ARG A 92 -11.20 4.33 -6.11
N ASP A 93 -11.04 4.00 -7.39
CA ASP A 93 -11.54 4.81 -8.51
C ASP A 93 -13.06 4.96 -8.47
N TYR A 94 -13.80 3.90 -8.14
CA TYR A 94 -15.27 3.99 -7.99
C TYR A 94 -15.70 4.73 -6.72
N ALA A 95 -15.02 4.50 -5.59
CA ALA A 95 -15.48 4.99 -4.30
C ALA A 95 -15.10 6.45 -4.00
N HIS A 96 -14.03 6.95 -4.63
CA HIS A 96 -13.48 8.29 -4.40
C HIS A 96 -13.56 9.20 -5.63
N ARG A 97 -14.24 8.80 -6.71
CA ARG A 97 -14.60 9.71 -7.82
C ARG A 97 -15.62 10.75 -7.41
N ASP A 98 -15.65 11.84 -8.18
CA ASP A 98 -16.74 12.81 -8.14
C ASP A 98 -18.08 12.18 -8.53
N ALA A 99 -19.16 12.80 -8.06
CA ALA A 99 -20.52 12.33 -8.34
C ALA A 99 -20.78 12.31 -9.87
N PRO A 100 -21.06 11.15 -10.47
CA PRO A 100 -21.31 11.05 -11.90
C PRO A 100 -22.60 11.76 -12.31
N THR A 101 -22.57 12.51 -13.41
CA THR A 101 -23.74 13.27 -13.91
C THR A 101 -24.41 12.66 -15.15
N SER A 102 -23.68 11.82 -15.91
CA SER A 102 -24.12 11.35 -17.23
C SER A 102 -24.89 10.02 -17.24
N SER A 103 -24.89 9.26 -16.14
CA SER A 103 -25.42 7.89 -16.09
C SER A 103 -26.10 7.61 -14.75
N PRO A 104 -27.41 7.27 -14.75
CA PRO A 104 -28.13 6.89 -13.53
C PRO A 104 -27.50 5.67 -12.84
N ARG A 105 -26.99 4.71 -13.62
CA ARG A 105 -26.31 3.51 -13.10
C ARG A 105 -25.02 3.87 -12.36
N ASP A 106 -24.24 4.79 -12.91
CA ASP A 106 -23.01 5.25 -12.27
C ASP A 106 -23.26 6.07 -11.01
N LEU A 107 -24.30 6.89 -11.03
CA LEU A 107 -24.74 7.64 -9.86
C LEU A 107 -25.23 6.70 -8.75
N ALA A 108 -25.98 5.65 -9.09
CA ALA A 108 -26.38 4.61 -8.14
C ALA A 108 -25.17 3.90 -7.53
N HIS A 109 -24.20 3.48 -8.37
CA HIS A 109 -22.96 2.89 -7.89
C HIS A 109 -22.22 3.81 -6.93
N TRP A 110 -22.04 5.08 -7.31
CA TRP A 110 -21.37 6.08 -6.49
C TRP A 110 -22.06 6.28 -5.14
N ARG A 111 -23.40 6.33 -5.10
CA ARG A 111 -24.20 6.40 -3.86
C ARG A 111 -23.96 5.18 -2.98
N SER A 112 -23.99 3.97 -3.54
CA SER A 112 -23.67 2.74 -2.81
C SER A 112 -22.25 2.74 -2.27
N CYS A 113 -21.28 3.29 -3.01
CA CYS A 113 -19.92 3.44 -2.50
C CYS A 113 -19.83 4.35 -1.28
N GLN A 114 -20.69 5.38 -1.14
CA GLN A 114 -20.63 6.31 -0.01
C GLN A 114 -20.85 5.63 1.36
N THR A 115 -21.62 4.54 1.38
CA THR A 115 -21.92 3.75 2.59
C THR A 115 -21.20 2.40 2.63
N CYS A 116 -20.42 2.08 1.59
CA CYS A 116 -19.75 0.79 1.45
C CYS A 116 -18.58 0.62 2.45
N PRO A 117 -18.44 -0.54 3.12
CA PRO A 117 -17.32 -0.79 4.02
C PRO A 117 -15.96 -0.74 3.30
N ASN A 118 -15.91 -1.12 2.03
CA ASN A 118 -14.69 -1.13 1.24
C ASN A 118 -14.15 0.29 0.96
N LYS A 119 -14.97 1.35 1.07
CA LYS A 119 -14.54 2.73 0.79
C LYS A 119 -13.43 3.20 1.73
N LYS A 120 -13.49 2.83 3.01
CA LYS A 120 -12.45 3.15 3.99
C LYS A 120 -11.15 2.39 3.69
N ARG A 121 -11.28 1.12 3.32
CA ARG A 121 -10.15 0.24 2.99
C ARG A 121 -9.44 0.67 1.71
N SER A 122 -10.19 1.13 0.72
CA SER A 122 -9.68 1.65 -0.55
C SER A 122 -9.20 3.09 -0.48
N ALA A 123 -9.25 3.75 0.68
CA ALA A 123 -8.92 5.16 0.81
C ALA A 123 -7.51 5.46 0.30
N PRO A 124 -7.31 6.49 -0.55
CA PRO A 124 -5.99 6.96 -0.97
C PRO A 124 -5.03 7.05 0.21
N PRO A 125 -3.78 6.56 0.09
CA PRO A 125 -2.79 6.74 1.14
C PRO A 125 -2.62 8.23 1.42
N VAL A 126 -2.77 8.64 2.67
CA VAL A 126 -2.44 10.01 3.07
C VAL A 126 -0.92 10.13 3.03
N HIS A 127 -0.40 10.86 2.04
CA HIS A 127 1.04 11.12 1.95
C HIS A 127 1.45 12.01 3.12
N ARG A 128 2.08 11.41 4.14
CA ARG A 128 2.68 12.19 5.22
C ARG A 128 3.92 12.93 4.66
N PRO A 129 4.04 14.26 4.83
CA PRO A 129 5.23 14.97 4.41
C PRO A 129 6.48 14.36 5.07
N VAL A 130 7.53 14.18 4.27
CA VAL A 130 8.81 13.67 4.75
C VAL A 130 9.44 14.75 5.61
N VAL A 131 9.52 14.52 6.93
CA VAL A 131 10.30 15.39 7.81
C VAL A 131 11.78 15.10 7.56
N PRO A 132 12.59 16.07 7.12
CA PRO A 132 14.02 15.88 6.97
C PRO A 132 14.61 15.43 8.31
N ARG A 133 15.46 14.39 8.28
CA ARG A 133 16.26 14.06 9.47
C ARG A 133 17.21 15.24 9.72
N LYS A 134 17.30 15.71 10.97
CA LYS A 134 18.34 16.68 11.37
C LYS A 134 19.69 16.12 10.90
N ALA A 135 20.44 16.92 10.14
CA ALA A 135 21.81 16.57 9.79
C ALA A 135 22.57 16.33 11.09
N SER A 136 23.23 15.19 11.23
CA SER A 136 24.21 15.03 12.29
C SER A 136 25.32 16.03 12.02
N GLU A 137 25.43 17.04 12.88
CA GLU A 137 26.54 17.98 12.89
C GLU A 137 27.81 17.18 13.12
N HIS A 138 28.59 16.98 12.06
CA HIS A 138 29.92 16.40 12.16
C HIS A 138 30.83 17.49 12.71
N ASN A 139 31.15 17.43 14.01
CA ASN A 139 32.05 18.38 14.64
C ASN A 139 33.52 17.97 14.32
N PRO A 140 34.29 18.75 13.55
CA PRO A 140 35.65 18.38 13.14
C PRO A 140 36.72 18.59 14.25
N GLY A 141 36.34 18.46 15.52
CA GLY A 141 37.15 18.89 16.66
C GLY A 141 37.94 17.82 17.42
N ASP A 142 37.99 16.56 16.96
CA ASP A 142 38.68 15.48 17.68
C ASP A 142 39.73 14.81 16.78
N VAL A 143 40.87 15.48 16.64
CA VAL A 143 42.16 14.88 16.30
C VAL A 143 43.22 15.68 17.02
N SER A 144 43.76 15.10 18.10
CA SER A 144 44.99 15.52 18.77
C SER A 144 45.84 14.28 19.02
#